data_AF-G8G1T6-F1
#
_entry.id   AF-G8G1T6-F1
#
_cell.length_a   1.000
_cell.length_b   1.000
_cell.length_c   1.000
_cell.angle_alpha   90.00
_cell.angle_beta   90.00
_cell.angle_gamma   90.00
#
_symmetry.space_group_name_H-M   'P 1'
#
loop_
_entity.id
_entity.type
_entity.pdbx_description
1 polymer ?
#
loop_
_entity_poly.entity_id
_entity_poly.type
_entity_poly.pdbx_seq_one_letter_code
_entity_poly.pdbx_strand_id
1 'polypeptide(L)'
;YFLKYLLGTSNGVQGKDLGKEEAKPVEVVWHDAAPEGKLDLLVTLDFRMSTTCLYSDIVLPTATWYEKNDLNTSDMHPFIHPLSTAVDPAWQSKSDWEIYK
;
A
#
# COMPACT_ATOMS: atom_id res chain seq x y z
N TYR A 1 -8.40 10.28 5.16
CA TYR A 1 -7.20 10.50 5.97
C TYR A 1 -5.90 10.17 5.24
N PHE A 2 -5.73 8.97 4.68
CA PHE A 2 -4.54 8.61 3.88
C PHE A 2 -4.21 9.65 2.80
N LEU A 3 -5.19 9.97 1.94
CA LEU A 3 -5.05 11.00 0.91
C LEU A 3 -4.65 12.39 1.45
N LYS A 4 -5.17 12.79 2.63
CA LYS A 4 -4.88 14.09 3.26
C LYS A 4 -3.47 14.11 3.88
N TYR A 5 -3.24 13.22 4.85
CA TYR A 5 -2.06 13.32 5.72
C TYR A 5 -0.83 12.58 5.20
N LEU A 6 -1.00 11.49 4.43
CA LEU A 6 0.13 10.75 3.89
C LEU A 6 0.49 11.22 2.48
N LEU A 7 -0.50 11.37 1.60
CA LEU A 7 -0.24 11.77 0.21
C LEU A 7 -0.31 13.27 -0.04
N GLY A 8 -1.04 14.04 0.78
CA GLY A 8 -1.21 15.48 0.56
C GLY A 8 -2.06 15.84 -0.65
N THR A 9 -2.99 14.97 -1.07
CA THR A 9 -3.86 15.18 -2.23
C THR A 9 -5.26 15.65 -1.83
N SER A 10 -6.08 15.98 -2.84
CA SER A 10 -7.51 16.18 -2.67
C SER A 10 -8.13 15.01 -1.90
N ASN A 11 -8.95 15.32 -0.90
CA ASN A 11 -9.50 14.35 0.02
C ASN A 11 -10.93 14.72 0.41
N GLY A 12 -11.70 13.72 0.87
CA GLY A 12 -13.12 13.88 1.23
C GLY A 12 -13.39 14.06 2.72
N VAL A 13 -12.41 14.49 3.53
CA VAL A 13 -12.62 14.65 4.98
C VAL A 13 -13.57 15.84 5.21
N GLN A 14 -14.76 15.56 5.77
CA GLN A 14 -15.77 16.58 6.06
C GLN A 14 -15.73 17.07 7.52
N GLY A 15 -15.24 16.23 8.43
CA GLY A 15 -15.13 16.55 9.85
C GLY A 15 -14.01 17.56 10.12
N LYS A 16 -14.16 18.34 11.21
CA LYS A 16 -13.11 19.23 11.70
C LYS A 16 -12.15 18.43 12.59
N ASP A 17 -10.87 18.82 12.56
CA ASP A 17 -9.89 18.35 13.54
C ASP A 17 -10.25 18.89 14.95
N LEU A 18 -9.69 18.31 16.03
CA LEU A 18 -10.05 18.75 17.39
C LEU A 18 -9.85 20.26 17.55
N GLY A 19 -10.90 20.93 18.03
CA GLY A 19 -10.93 22.37 18.21
C GLY A 19 -10.06 22.88 19.38
N LYS A 20 -9.93 24.21 19.46
CA LYS A 20 -9.20 24.89 20.54
C LYS A 20 -9.77 24.62 21.95
N GLU A 21 -11.05 24.29 22.03
CA GLU A 21 -11.77 24.05 23.29
C GLU A 21 -11.86 22.55 23.65
N GLU A 22 -11.30 21.67 22.82
CA GLU A 22 -11.30 20.24 23.05
C GLU A 22 -10.05 19.78 23.81
N ALA A 23 -10.19 18.74 24.63
CA ALA A 23 -9.10 18.21 25.42
C ALA A 23 -8.01 17.62 24.52
N LYS A 24 -6.84 18.28 24.48
CA LYS A 24 -5.67 17.82 23.72
C LYS A 24 -4.93 16.70 24.47
N PRO A 25 -4.33 15.74 23.75
CA PRO A 25 -3.54 14.68 24.38
C PRO A 25 -2.30 15.24 25.09
N VAL A 26 -1.88 14.60 26.18
CA VAL A 26 -0.68 14.97 26.95
C VAL A 26 0.55 14.12 26.63
N GLU A 27 0.35 12.94 26.02
CA GLU A 27 1.43 12.01 25.67
C GLU A 27 2.01 12.22 24.27
N VAL A 28 1.34 13.02 23.43
CA VAL A 28 1.72 13.27 22.05
C VAL A 28 1.79 14.78 21.80
N VAL A 29 2.83 15.21 21.09
CA VAL A 29 2.98 16.61 20.69
C VAL A 29 1.82 17.01 19.77
N TRP A 30 1.08 18.03 20.20
CA TRP A 30 -0.03 18.58 19.43
C TRP A 30 0.45 19.62 18.42
N HIS A 31 -0.04 19.52 17.19
CA HIS A 31 0.15 20.53 16.14
C HIS A 31 -1.22 21.08 15.71
N ASP A 32 -1.40 22.41 15.78
CA ASP A 32 -2.67 23.04 15.39
C ASP A 32 -2.99 22.88 13.89
N ALA A 33 -1.96 22.82 13.05
CA ALA A 33 -2.07 22.38 11.67
C ALA A 33 -1.37 21.02 11.55
N ALA A 34 -2.12 19.98 11.22
CA ALA A 34 -1.56 18.65 11.04
C ALA A 34 -0.68 18.61 9.76
N PRO A 35 0.50 17.97 9.80
CA PRO A 35 1.32 17.79 8.61
C PRO A 35 0.61 16.94 7.55
N GLU A 36 0.64 17.41 6.31
CA GLU A 36 0.10 16.76 5.11
C GLU A 36 1.24 16.34 4.17
N GLY A 37 1.01 15.34 3.32
CA GLY A 37 2.02 14.88 2.36
C GLY A 37 3.28 14.30 2.99
N LYS A 38 3.13 13.46 4.03
CA LYS A 38 4.26 12.90 4.79
C LYS A 38 5.13 11.91 3.99
N LEU A 39 4.61 11.32 2.92
CA LEU A 39 5.35 10.37 2.11
C LEU A 39 6.13 11.12 1.03
N ASP A 40 7.45 10.98 1.03
CA ASP A 40 8.30 11.54 -0.01
C ASP A 40 8.26 10.72 -1.32
N LEU A 41 7.97 9.41 -1.21
CA LEU A 41 7.87 8.50 -2.34
C LEU A 41 6.93 7.33 -2.01
N LEU A 42 5.93 7.10 -2.86
CA LEU A 42 5.05 5.93 -2.82
C LEU A 42 5.29 5.03 -4.03
N VAL A 43 5.86 3.85 -3.78
CA VAL A 43 6.06 2.80 -4.78
C VAL A 43 5.08 1.66 -4.54
N THR A 44 4.34 1.27 -5.57
CA THR A 44 3.40 0.14 -5.49
C THR A 44 3.77 -0.95 -6.50
N LEU A 45 3.77 -2.21 -6.04
CA LEU A 45 3.90 -3.40 -6.88
C LEU A 45 2.52 -4.02 -7.05
N ASP A 46 2.04 -4.13 -8.28
CA ASP A 46 0.73 -4.74 -8.57
C ASP A 46 0.71 -5.29 -9.99
N PHE A 47 -0.02 -6.39 -10.18
CA PHE A 47 -0.24 -6.99 -11.51
C PHE A 47 -1.44 -6.35 -12.22
N ARG A 48 -2.19 -5.49 -11.53
CA ARG A 48 -3.29 -4.68 -12.10
C ARG A 48 -3.17 -3.23 -11.64
N MET A 49 -3.75 -2.31 -12.42
CA MET A 49 -3.84 -0.90 -12.01
C MET A 49 -4.90 -0.71 -10.92
N SER A 50 -4.51 -0.95 -9.66
CA SER A 50 -5.37 -0.73 -8.49
C SER A 50 -5.51 0.75 -8.16
N THR A 51 -6.47 1.09 -7.29
CA THR A 51 -6.63 2.47 -6.80
C THR A 51 -5.38 2.97 -6.10
N THR A 52 -4.65 2.11 -5.38
CA THR A 52 -3.36 2.46 -4.78
C THR A 52 -2.34 2.82 -5.86
N CYS A 53 -2.24 2.04 -6.94
CA CYS A 53 -1.35 2.34 -8.07
C CYS A 53 -1.67 3.69 -8.71
N LEU A 54 -2.97 4.03 -8.87
CA LEU A 54 -3.38 5.32 -9.42
C LEU A 54 -2.93 6.53 -8.59
N TYR A 55 -2.71 6.34 -7.29
CA TYR A 55 -2.22 7.37 -6.37
C TYR A 55 -0.73 7.25 -6.05
N SER A 56 -0.01 6.30 -6.67
CA SER A 56 1.42 6.08 -6.43
C SER A 56 2.29 6.86 -7.41
N ASP A 57 3.49 7.22 -6.99
CA ASP A 57 4.47 7.90 -7.84
C ASP A 57 5.11 6.91 -8.83
N ILE A 58 5.36 5.67 -8.37
CA ILE A 58 5.95 4.60 -9.17
C ILE A 58 5.10 3.35 -9.03
N VAL A 59 4.80 2.72 -10.18
CA VAL A 59 4.13 1.43 -10.25
C VAL A 59 5.05 0.43 -10.93
N LEU A 60 5.35 -0.68 -10.24
CA LEU A 60 6.17 -1.77 -10.77
C LEU A 60 5.29 -2.98 -11.08
N PRO A 61 5.33 -3.53 -12.31
CA PRO A 61 4.51 -4.67 -12.67
C PRO A 61 5.01 -5.94 -11.97
N THR A 62 4.22 -6.48 -11.03
CA THR A 62 4.53 -7.77 -10.40
C THR A 62 3.87 -8.93 -11.13
N ALA A 63 4.44 -10.12 -11.01
CA ALA A 63 3.92 -11.36 -11.60
C ALA A 63 2.63 -11.80 -10.89
N THR A 64 1.68 -12.34 -11.65
CA THR A 64 0.48 -12.97 -11.07
C THR A 64 0.83 -14.23 -10.29
N TRP A 65 -0.15 -14.79 -9.58
CA TRP A 65 0.03 -16.02 -8.81
C TRP A 65 0.35 -17.24 -9.68
N TYR A 66 0.06 -17.19 -10.99
CA TYR A 66 0.35 -18.27 -11.94
C TYR A 66 1.69 -18.10 -12.65
N GLU A 67 2.45 -17.07 -12.33
CA GLU A 67 3.71 -16.71 -13.00
C GLU A 67 4.90 -16.70 -12.03
N LYS A 68 4.73 -17.22 -10.81
CA LYS A 68 5.77 -17.24 -9.79
C LYS A 68 5.70 -18.47 -8.90
N ASN A 69 6.81 -18.77 -8.23
CA ASN A 69 6.90 -19.82 -7.23
C ASN A 69 6.82 -19.23 -5.82
N ASP A 70 5.90 -19.74 -5.00
CA ASP A 70 5.71 -19.31 -3.61
C ASP A 70 5.00 -20.41 -2.80
N LEU A 71 4.77 -20.21 -1.50
CA LEU A 71 4.02 -21.13 -0.63
C LEU A 71 2.80 -20.46 0.00
N ASN A 72 1.71 -21.22 0.14
CA ASN A 72 0.47 -20.74 0.77
C ASN A 72 -0.05 -21.72 1.85
N THR A 73 -0.57 -21.14 2.94
CA THR A 73 -1.25 -21.81 4.05
C THR A 73 -2.43 -20.97 4.53
N SER A 74 -3.40 -21.58 5.23
CA SER A 74 -4.54 -20.88 5.83
C SER A 74 -4.93 -21.52 7.17
N ASP A 75 -5.46 -20.73 8.11
CA ASP A 75 -5.99 -21.20 9.41
C ASP A 75 -7.10 -22.26 9.27
N MET A 76 -7.79 -22.29 8.13
CA MET A 76 -8.94 -23.17 7.89
C MET A 76 -8.58 -24.64 7.71
N HIS A 77 -7.30 -24.97 7.45
CA HIS A 77 -6.87 -26.34 7.18
C HIS A 77 -5.37 -26.56 7.47
N PRO A 78 -4.93 -27.80 7.73
CA PRO A 78 -3.53 -28.09 8.04
C PRO A 78 -2.61 -28.30 6.81
N PHE A 79 -3.06 -27.94 5.60
CA PHE A 79 -2.28 -28.15 4.38
C PHE A 79 -1.42 -26.94 4.00
N ILE A 80 -0.19 -27.22 3.58
CA ILE A 80 0.70 -26.28 2.87
C ILE A 80 0.77 -26.68 1.39
N HIS A 81 0.68 -25.72 0.47
CA HIS A 81 0.73 -25.97 -0.96
C HIS A 81 1.44 -24.84 -1.72
N PRO A 82 2.07 -25.13 -2.86
CA PRO A 82 2.80 -24.12 -3.61
C PRO A 82 1.92 -23.32 -4.57
N LEU A 83 2.35 -22.09 -4.86
CA LEU A 83 2.11 -21.43 -6.14
C LEU A 83 3.23 -21.87 -7.07
N SER A 84 2.89 -22.23 -8.31
CA SER A 84 3.86 -22.69 -9.30
C SER A 84 3.73 -21.87 -10.58
N THR A 85 4.87 -21.60 -11.20
CA THR A 85 4.95 -20.89 -12.47
C THR A 85 4.37 -21.76 -13.58
N ALA A 86 3.18 -21.39 -14.07
CA ALA A 86 2.55 -22.04 -15.22
C ALA A 86 3.19 -21.58 -16.53
N VAL A 87 3.53 -20.28 -16.61
CA VAL A 87 4.24 -19.63 -17.71
C VAL A 87 5.13 -18.52 -17.13
N ASP A 88 6.17 -18.12 -17.87
CA ASP A 88 7.00 -16.99 -17.46
C ASP A 88 6.15 -15.70 -17.33
N PRO A 89 6.48 -14.80 -16.38
CA PRO A 89 5.76 -13.55 -16.19
C PRO A 89 5.59 -12.76 -17.49
N ALA A 90 4.35 -12.40 -17.81
CA ALA A 90 4.04 -11.69 -19.04
C ALA A 90 4.71 -10.30 -19.10
N TRP A 91 5.13 -9.91 -20.30
CA TRP A 91 5.77 -8.63 -20.60
C TRP A 91 7.04 -8.37 -19.79
N GLN A 92 7.05 -7.31 -18.98
CA GLN A 92 8.17 -6.90 -18.12
C GLN A 92 7.86 -7.15 -16.64
N SER A 93 6.81 -7.92 -16.34
CA SER A 93 6.50 -8.28 -14.96
C SER A 93 7.60 -9.17 -14.39
N LYS A 94 7.78 -9.08 -13.07
CA LYS A 94 8.73 -9.89 -12.31
C LYS A 94 8.07 -10.33 -11.02
N SER A 95 8.46 -11.45 -10.43
CA SER A 95 7.98 -11.81 -9.10
C SER A 95 8.40 -10.74 -8.09
N ASP A 96 7.63 -10.56 -7.01
CA ASP A 96 7.96 -9.59 -5.95
C ASP A 96 9.40 -9.80 -5.44
N TRP A 97 9.81 -11.07 -5.32
CA TRP A 97 11.16 -11.46 -4.95
C TRP A 97 12.24 -10.89 -5.90
N GLU A 98 12.09 -11.04 -7.21
CA GLU A 98 13.06 -10.52 -8.19
C GLU A 98 13.01 -8.99 -8.35
N ILE A 99 11.93 -8.33 -7.91
CA ILE A 99 11.85 -6.86 -7.89
C ILE A 99 12.67 -6.28 -6.73
N TYR A 100 12.67 -6.95 -5.57
CA TYR A 100 13.41 -6.49 -4.39
C TYR A 100 14.89 -6.92 -4.34
N LYS A 101 15.27 -8.00 -5.03
CA LYS A 101 16.65 -8.52 -5.10
C LYS A 101 17.61 -7.53 -5.77
#